data_AF-A0A5K1B5K9-F1
#
_entry.id   AF-A0A5K1B5K9-F1
#
_cell.length_a   1.000
_cell.length_b   1.000
_cell.length_c   1.000
_cell.angle_alpha   90.00
_cell.angle_beta   90.00
_cell.angle_gamma   90.00
#
_symmetry.space_group_name_H-M   'P 1'
#
loop_
_entity.id
_entity.type
_entity.pdbx_description
1 polymer ?
#
loop_
_entity_poly.entity_id
_entity_poly.type
_entity_poly.pdbx_seq_one_letter_code
_entity_poly.pdbx_strand_id
1 'polypeptide(L)'
;MYKELVCPLDNFELVLFSLAGPDAKSFPLCPYCFNNPPFEGVDSLFGALHIGKGGNSGKSGKGIGMPCSLCPHPTCRHSMISQGVCACPECEGTLLLDPVSAPKWRLCCNTCNCLVSLPEGAHRISTTKERCLECDSTIIEVDFNKKATPLSDGSTLYKGCILCDELLHSLVEMKHGKSYFKRMGGRARGRGRGRGRGGGRGRGRGRGRQEDPKMSFRDF
;
A
#
# COMPACT_ATOMS: atom_id res chain seq x y z
N MET A 1 9.43 13.57 -6.04
CA MET A 1 10.61 13.58 -5.14
C MET A 1 10.14 13.28 -3.73
N TYR A 2 10.89 12.44 -3.02
CA TYR A 2 10.58 11.95 -1.67
C TYR A 2 11.74 12.25 -0.72
N LYS A 3 11.66 13.41 -0.07
CA LYS A 3 12.54 13.81 1.04
C LYS A 3 14.04 13.76 0.73
N GLU A 4 14.44 13.87 -0.55
CA GLU A 4 15.85 13.78 -0.98
C GLU A 4 16.54 12.46 -0.56
N LEU A 5 15.75 11.43 -0.24
CA LEU A 5 16.27 10.12 0.15
C LEU A 5 16.62 9.34 -1.09
N VAL A 6 17.80 8.74 -1.11
CA VAL A 6 18.33 8.00 -2.26
C VAL A 6 18.34 6.49 -2.02
N CYS A 7 18.22 5.72 -3.09
CA CYS A 7 18.45 4.28 -3.03
C CYS A 7 19.95 3.99 -2.95
N PRO A 8 20.40 3.04 -2.11
CA PRO A 8 21.82 2.73 -1.95
C PRO A 8 22.45 2.00 -3.14
N LEU A 9 21.65 1.54 -4.11
CA LEU A 9 22.14 0.80 -5.27
C LEU A 9 22.51 1.71 -6.45
N ASP A 10 21.73 2.76 -6.68
CA ASP A 10 21.84 3.63 -7.85
C ASP A 10 22.02 5.12 -7.48
N ASN A 11 21.94 5.47 -6.19
CA ASN A 11 21.99 6.83 -5.65
C ASN A 11 20.91 7.77 -6.23
N PHE A 12 19.87 7.25 -6.88
CA PHE A 12 18.76 8.07 -7.36
C PHE A 12 17.76 8.33 -6.24
N GLU A 13 17.14 9.50 -6.30
CA GLU A 13 16.11 9.87 -5.35
C GLU A 13 14.87 8.98 -5.49
N LEU A 14 14.31 8.62 -4.35
CA LEU A 14 13.08 7.86 -4.27
C LEU A 14 11.88 8.71 -4.70
N VAL A 15 10.88 8.01 -5.23
CA VAL A 15 9.57 8.57 -5.54
C VAL A 15 8.56 7.99 -4.56
N LEU A 16 7.60 8.80 -4.12
CA LEU A 16 6.49 8.30 -3.32
C LEU A 16 5.34 7.90 -4.25
N PHE A 17 4.96 6.63 -4.21
CA PHE A 17 3.74 6.17 -4.86
C PHE A 17 2.60 6.17 -3.83
N SER A 18 1.55 6.95 -4.09
CA SER A 18 0.37 7.05 -3.22
C SER A 18 -0.87 6.67 -3.99
N LEU A 19 -1.67 5.78 -3.41
CA LEU A 19 -2.98 5.45 -3.95
C LEU A 19 -4.02 6.51 -3.53
N ALA A 20 -5.04 6.72 -4.36
CA ALA A 20 -6.10 7.68 -4.08
C ALA A 20 -7.22 7.08 -3.22
N GLY A 21 -7.54 7.73 -2.10
CA GLY A 21 -8.69 7.43 -1.25
C GLY A 21 -8.35 7.36 0.24
N PRO A 22 -9.38 7.25 1.11
CA PRO A 22 -9.17 7.00 2.53
C PRO A 22 -8.51 5.62 2.71
N ASP A 23 -7.56 5.55 3.65
CA ASP A 23 -6.78 4.35 4.00
C ASP A 23 -6.02 3.71 2.84
N ALA A 24 -5.74 4.52 1.82
CA ALA A 24 -4.91 4.13 0.70
C ALA A 24 -3.44 3.99 1.14
N LYS A 25 -2.80 2.89 0.73
CA LYS A 25 -1.39 2.66 1.00
C LYS A 25 -0.52 3.59 0.16
N SER A 26 0.55 4.05 0.78
CA SER A 26 1.62 4.80 0.14
C SER A 26 2.93 4.09 0.42
N PHE A 27 3.83 4.05 -0.56
CA PHE A 27 5.14 3.44 -0.37
C PHE A 27 6.22 4.16 -1.18
N PRO A 28 7.43 4.32 -0.62
CA PRO A 28 8.59 4.76 -1.38
C PRO A 28 8.97 3.73 -2.45
N LEU A 29 9.47 4.23 -3.56
CA LEU A 29 9.86 3.45 -4.73
C LEU A 29 11.14 4.01 -5.33
N CYS A 30 12.09 3.13 -5.62
CA CYS A 30 13.30 3.43 -6.39
C CYS A 30 13.07 3.03 -7.85
N PRO A 31 13.30 3.93 -8.83
CA PRO A 31 13.12 3.62 -10.25
C PRO A 31 13.97 2.43 -10.73
N TYR A 32 15.19 2.25 -10.22
CA TYR A 32 16.03 1.12 -10.58
C TYR A 32 15.45 -0.19 -10.08
N CYS A 33 15.21 -0.34 -8.76
CA CYS A 33 14.64 -1.56 -8.18
C CYS A 33 13.27 -1.92 -8.77
N PHE A 34 12.46 -0.90 -9.10
CA PHE A 34 11.17 -1.14 -9.71
C PHE A 34 11.32 -1.68 -11.15
N ASN A 35 12.13 -1.06 -11.99
CA ASN A 35 12.24 -1.47 -13.39
C ASN A 35 13.16 -2.68 -13.60
N ASN A 36 14.16 -2.85 -12.74
CA ASN A 36 15.18 -3.89 -12.79
C ASN A 36 15.36 -4.46 -11.37
N PRO A 37 14.44 -5.31 -10.89
CA PRO A 37 14.58 -5.93 -9.58
C PRO A 37 15.91 -6.71 -9.52
N PRO A 38 16.89 -6.27 -8.70
CA PRO A 38 18.26 -6.79 -8.78
C PRO A 38 18.46 -8.06 -7.92
N PHE A 39 17.41 -8.52 -7.24
CA PHE A 39 17.47 -9.65 -6.32
C PHE A 39 16.74 -10.84 -6.93
N GLU A 40 17.40 -12.00 -6.93
CA GLU A 40 16.80 -13.25 -7.40
C GLU A 40 15.61 -13.66 -6.53
N GLY A 41 14.58 -14.25 -7.15
CA GLY A 41 13.41 -14.76 -6.43
C GLY A 41 12.36 -13.72 -6.02
N VAL A 42 12.55 -12.43 -6.29
CA VAL A 42 11.53 -11.39 -6.02
C VAL A 42 10.22 -11.62 -6.77
N ASP A 43 10.30 -12.13 -8.00
CA ASP A 43 9.11 -12.51 -8.79
C ASP A 43 8.34 -13.69 -8.17
N SER A 44 9.03 -14.59 -7.46
CA SER A 44 8.44 -15.75 -6.78
C SER A 44 7.98 -15.46 -5.35
N LEU A 45 8.73 -14.63 -4.61
CA LEU A 45 8.45 -14.30 -3.20
C LEU A 45 7.31 -13.29 -3.07
N PHE A 46 7.13 -12.42 -4.08
CA PHE A 46 6.15 -11.35 -4.05
C PHE A 46 5.12 -11.46 -5.17
N GLY A 47 4.88 -12.68 -5.67
CA GLY A 47 3.96 -13.06 -6.75
C GLY A 47 2.47 -12.66 -6.57
N ALA A 48 2.15 -11.79 -5.61
CA ALA A 48 0.84 -11.18 -5.40
C ALA A 48 0.72 -9.76 -5.99
N LEU A 49 1.83 -9.09 -6.34
CA LEU A 49 1.80 -7.85 -7.09
C LEU A 49 1.65 -8.17 -8.59
N HIS A 50 0.49 -8.68 -8.98
CA HIS A 50 0.07 -8.84 -10.37
C HIS A 50 -1.02 -7.81 -10.73
N ILE A 51 -0.63 -6.66 -11.27
CA ILE A 51 -1.55 -5.70 -11.89
C ILE A 51 -1.67 -6.20 -13.32
N GLY A 52 -2.77 -6.93 -13.55
CA GLY A 52 -3.15 -7.37 -14.88
C GLY A 52 -2.71 -8.78 -15.23
N LYS A 53 -3.37 -9.78 -14.65
CA LYS A 53 -3.74 -10.98 -15.41
C LYS A 53 -5.13 -11.44 -15.02
N GLY A 54 -6.12 -10.95 -15.76
CA GLY A 54 -7.26 -11.81 -16.06
C GLY A 54 -6.75 -12.89 -17.01
N GLY A 55 -6.73 -14.14 -16.54
CA GLY A 55 -6.65 -15.34 -17.38
C GLY A 55 -5.26 -15.79 -17.83
N ASN A 56 -5.06 -17.11 -17.69
CA ASN A 56 -4.00 -17.98 -18.22
C ASN A 56 -2.59 -17.95 -17.61
N SER A 57 -2.43 -18.96 -16.75
CA SER A 57 -1.25 -19.80 -16.51
C SER A 57 -0.36 -19.96 -17.75
N GLY A 58 0.97 -19.83 -17.57
CA GLY A 58 1.96 -20.40 -18.50
C GLY A 58 2.98 -19.46 -19.13
N LYS A 59 2.98 -18.15 -18.87
CA LYS A 59 4.07 -17.25 -19.29
C LYS A 59 4.46 -16.34 -18.13
N SER A 60 5.73 -16.35 -17.73
CA SER A 60 6.36 -15.36 -16.84
C SER A 60 6.06 -13.96 -17.40
N GLY A 61 4.99 -13.35 -16.89
CA GLY A 61 4.65 -11.98 -17.23
C GLY A 61 5.63 -11.08 -16.50
N LYS A 62 6.00 -9.95 -17.11
CA LYS A 62 6.72 -8.87 -16.42
C LYS A 62 6.02 -8.60 -15.09
N GLY A 63 6.69 -8.89 -13.98
CA GLY A 63 6.20 -8.57 -12.64
C GLY A 63 5.91 -7.08 -12.53
N ILE A 64 4.99 -6.70 -11.64
CA ILE A 64 4.99 -5.32 -11.18
C ILE A 64 6.33 -5.14 -10.47
N GLY A 65 7.11 -4.16 -10.91
CA GLY A 65 8.39 -3.85 -10.32
C GLY A 65 8.45 -3.87 -8.79
N MET A 66 9.64 -4.10 -8.24
CA MET A 66 9.83 -4.23 -6.79
C MET A 66 9.78 -2.86 -6.08
N PRO A 67 8.76 -2.58 -5.24
CA PRO A 67 8.74 -1.39 -4.39
C PRO A 67 9.78 -1.50 -3.26
N CYS A 68 10.12 -0.38 -2.60
CA CYS A 68 11.11 -0.42 -1.52
C CYS A 68 10.67 -1.26 -0.32
N SER A 69 9.36 -1.38 -0.07
CA SER A 69 8.80 -2.24 0.99
C SER A 69 9.08 -3.73 0.79
N LEU A 70 9.52 -4.13 -0.39
CA LEU A 70 9.94 -5.49 -0.74
C LEU A 70 11.44 -5.62 -0.94
N CYS A 71 12.19 -4.52 -0.82
CA CYS A 71 13.63 -4.51 -0.99
C CYS A 71 14.30 -5.23 0.21
N PRO A 72 15.13 -6.26 -0.03
CA PRO A 72 15.92 -6.93 0.99
C PRO A 72 17.27 -6.25 1.27
N HIS A 73 17.54 -5.07 0.70
CA HIS A 73 18.84 -4.42 0.89
C HIS A 73 18.99 -3.87 2.31
N PRO A 74 19.96 -4.33 3.13
CA PRO A 74 20.04 -4.00 4.56
C PRO A 74 20.33 -2.52 4.82
N THR A 75 20.99 -1.81 3.89
CA THR A 75 21.27 -0.38 4.03
C THR A 75 20.17 0.53 3.46
N CYS A 76 19.17 -0.03 2.78
CA CYS A 76 18.05 0.76 2.27
C CYS A 76 17.12 1.12 3.42
N ARG A 77 16.99 2.41 3.74
CA ARG A 77 16.16 2.90 4.85
C ARG A 77 14.68 2.52 4.74
N HIS A 78 14.20 2.24 3.53
CA HIS A 78 12.81 1.87 3.25
C HIS A 78 12.64 0.38 2.93
N SER A 79 13.71 -0.41 3.09
CA SER A 79 13.68 -1.86 2.94
C SER A 79 12.70 -2.50 3.91
N MET A 80 12.28 -3.71 3.57
CA MET A 80 11.56 -4.58 4.49
C MET A 80 12.35 -4.81 5.78
N ILE A 81 13.67 -4.93 5.67
CA ILE A 81 14.55 -5.18 6.81
C ILE A 81 14.58 -4.00 7.78
N SER A 82 14.61 -2.77 7.26
CA SER A 82 14.72 -1.56 8.10
C SER A 82 13.37 -1.11 8.68
N GLN A 83 12.28 -1.25 7.93
CA GLN A 83 10.95 -0.77 8.35
C GLN A 83 10.03 -1.88 8.88
N GLY A 84 10.43 -3.15 8.78
CA GLY A 84 9.67 -4.29 9.26
C GLY A 84 9.53 -4.31 10.78
N VAL A 85 8.30 -4.48 11.27
CA VAL A 85 7.98 -4.45 12.70
C VAL A 85 7.61 -5.84 13.20
N CYS A 86 6.58 -6.46 12.64
CA CYS A 86 6.11 -7.78 13.05
C CYS A 86 5.48 -8.54 11.87
N ALA A 87 5.21 -9.83 12.07
CA ALA A 87 4.49 -10.64 11.11
C ALA A 87 3.05 -10.14 10.93
N CYS A 88 2.52 -10.24 9.71
CA CYS A 88 1.12 -9.93 9.45
C CYS A 88 0.22 -11.05 10.00
N PRO A 89 -0.87 -10.73 10.73
CA PRO A 89 -1.78 -11.75 11.25
C PRO A 89 -2.65 -12.41 10.16
N GLU A 90 -2.74 -11.82 8.96
CA GLU A 90 -3.63 -12.29 7.88
C GLU A 90 -2.93 -13.05 6.76
N CYS A 91 -1.59 -12.97 6.69
CA CYS A 91 -0.81 -13.57 5.61
C CYS A 91 0.65 -13.74 6.00
N GLU A 92 1.44 -14.37 5.14
CA GLU A 92 2.89 -14.60 5.34
C GLU A 92 3.74 -13.32 5.12
N GLY A 93 3.11 -12.15 5.05
CA GLY A 93 3.80 -10.86 4.90
C GLY A 93 4.29 -10.27 6.22
N THR A 94 4.98 -9.15 6.12
CA THR A 94 5.48 -8.37 7.26
C THR A 94 4.74 -7.03 7.31
N LEU A 95 4.40 -6.57 8.51
CA LEU A 95 3.89 -5.22 8.75
C LEU A 95 5.07 -4.24 8.83
N LEU A 96 5.08 -3.24 7.95
CA LEU A 96 6.12 -2.22 7.87
C LEU A 96 5.60 -0.87 8.33
N LEU A 97 6.42 -0.10 9.04
CA LEU A 97 6.13 1.29 9.35
C LEU A 97 6.05 2.12 8.07
N ASP A 98 4.93 2.83 7.88
CA ASP A 98 4.76 3.77 6.78
C ASP A 98 5.35 5.15 7.17
N PRO A 99 6.51 5.55 6.63
CA PRO A 99 7.19 6.81 7.00
C PRO A 99 6.49 8.06 6.46
N VAL A 100 5.40 7.92 5.70
CA VAL A 100 4.59 9.03 5.18
C VAL A 100 3.21 9.10 5.81
N SER A 101 2.91 8.21 6.75
CA SER A 101 1.61 8.17 7.40
C SER A 101 1.40 9.25 8.47
N ALA A 102 2.47 9.95 8.88
CA ALA A 102 2.38 11.08 9.78
C ALA A 102 1.32 12.09 9.32
N PRO A 103 0.47 12.63 10.22
CA PRO A 103 0.46 12.40 11.68
C PRO A 103 -0.34 11.15 12.12
N LYS A 104 -1.03 10.47 11.19
CA LYS A 104 -1.84 9.27 11.45
C LYS A 104 -1.01 8.01 11.18
N TRP A 105 -0.05 7.79 12.08
CA TRP A 105 0.94 6.73 11.93
C TRP A 105 0.29 5.36 11.74
N ARG A 106 0.85 4.56 10.83
CA ARG A 106 0.34 3.22 10.54
C ARG A 106 1.43 2.25 10.14
N LEU A 107 1.17 0.97 10.38
CA LEU A 107 1.88 -0.13 9.78
C LEU A 107 1.08 -0.66 8.59
N CYS A 108 1.75 -0.97 7.49
CA CYS A 108 1.15 -1.54 6.30
C CYS A 108 1.78 -2.90 6.00
N CYS A 109 0.97 -3.92 5.76
CA CYS A 109 1.49 -5.18 5.26
C CYS A 109 2.05 -4.98 3.83
N ASN A 110 3.18 -5.61 3.52
CA ASN A 110 3.75 -5.63 2.17
C ASN A 110 3.06 -6.59 1.19
N THR A 111 2.25 -7.53 1.69
CA THR A 111 1.62 -8.59 0.86
C THR A 111 0.11 -8.40 0.71
N CYS A 112 -0.63 -8.23 1.82
CA CYS A 112 -2.09 -8.07 1.80
C CYS A 112 -2.53 -6.62 2.06
N ASN A 113 -3.82 -6.39 2.31
CA ASN A 113 -4.37 -5.05 2.59
C ASN A 113 -4.45 -4.71 4.08
N CYS A 114 -3.94 -5.57 4.97
CA CYS A 114 -3.84 -5.30 6.40
C CYS A 114 -3.08 -3.99 6.66
N LEU A 115 -3.63 -3.21 7.58
CA LEU A 115 -3.12 -1.95 8.10
C LEU A 115 -3.32 -1.93 9.61
N VAL A 116 -2.36 -1.41 10.36
CA VAL A 116 -2.49 -1.23 11.82
C VAL A 116 -2.26 0.24 12.12
N SER A 117 -3.24 0.91 12.68
CA SER A 117 -3.12 2.30 13.14
C SER A 117 -2.30 2.29 14.42
N LEU A 118 -1.32 3.18 14.51
CA LEU A 118 -0.46 3.36 15.66
C LEU A 118 -1.01 4.47 16.58
N PRO A 119 -0.48 4.62 17.81
CA PRO A 119 -0.99 5.59 18.77
C PRO A 119 -1.13 7.01 18.17
N GLU A 120 -2.29 7.62 18.39
CA GLU A 120 -2.51 9.01 18.00
C GLU A 120 -1.68 9.97 18.86
N GLY A 121 -1.49 11.20 18.39
CA GLY A 121 -0.75 12.21 19.14
C GLY A 121 0.77 12.02 19.14
N ALA A 122 1.31 11.05 18.40
CA ALA A 122 2.76 10.92 18.19
C ALA A 122 3.28 11.92 17.15
N HIS A 123 4.32 12.68 17.52
CA HIS A 123 5.04 13.56 16.61
C HIS A 123 5.96 12.75 15.67
N ARG A 124 6.56 11.68 16.20
CA ARG A 124 7.45 10.79 15.46
C ARG A 124 7.32 9.35 15.94
N ILE A 125 7.34 8.42 14.98
CA ILE A 125 7.52 6.99 15.26
C ILE A 125 8.67 6.48 14.39
N SER A 126 9.54 5.64 14.96
CA SER A 126 10.60 4.96 14.23
C SER A 126 10.84 3.53 14.72
N THR A 127 11.33 2.69 13.82
CA THR A 127 11.82 1.35 14.15
C THR A 127 13.19 1.43 14.83
N THR A 128 13.45 0.53 15.77
CA THR A 128 14.76 0.37 16.40
C THR A 128 15.49 -0.88 15.88
N LYS A 129 16.69 -1.14 16.38
CA LYS A 129 17.43 -2.39 16.11
C LYS A 129 17.12 -3.48 17.14
N GLU A 130 16.37 -3.15 18.19
CA GLU A 130 16.08 -4.05 19.30
C GLU A 130 14.89 -4.95 18.95
N ARG A 131 14.91 -6.18 19.45
CA ARG A 131 13.88 -7.19 19.24
C ARG A 131 13.23 -7.56 20.56
N CYS A 132 11.93 -7.81 20.53
CA CYS A 132 11.18 -8.29 21.68
C CYS A 132 11.60 -9.72 22.02
N LEU A 133 11.83 -10.01 23.31
CA LEU A 133 12.26 -11.33 23.77
C LEU A 133 11.16 -12.40 23.70
N GLU A 134 9.89 -11.99 23.63
CA GLU A 134 8.75 -12.91 23.63
C GLU A 134 8.30 -13.32 22.23
N CYS A 135 8.25 -12.35 21.30
CA CYS A 135 7.68 -12.55 19.96
C CYS A 135 8.62 -12.18 18.79
N ASP A 136 9.88 -11.81 19.06
CA ASP A 136 10.90 -11.41 18.08
C ASP A 136 10.51 -10.25 17.14
N SER A 137 9.45 -9.52 17.49
CA SER A 137 9.04 -8.32 16.78
C SER A 137 9.99 -7.16 17.09
N THR A 138 10.20 -6.28 16.12
CA THR A 138 11.02 -5.08 16.28
C THR A 138 10.37 -4.13 17.30
N ILE A 139 11.17 -3.64 18.25
CA ILE A 139 10.75 -2.62 19.20
C ILE A 139 10.65 -1.28 18.45
N ILE A 140 9.55 -0.56 18.67
CA ILE A 140 9.36 0.78 18.11
C ILE A 140 9.62 1.85 19.17
N GLU A 141 10.12 3.00 18.72
CA GLU A 141 10.25 4.21 19.52
C GLU A 141 9.16 5.19 19.09
N VAL A 142 8.36 5.64 20.05
CA VAL A 142 7.26 6.58 19.88
C VAL A 142 7.58 7.85 20.66
N ASP A 143 7.61 8.99 19.95
CA ASP A 143 7.75 10.32 20.54
C ASP A 143 6.40 11.02 20.51
N PHE A 144 5.74 11.04 21.67
CA PHE A 144 4.44 11.66 21.88
C PHE A 144 4.55 13.19 21.94
N ASN A 145 3.50 13.86 21.46
CA ASN A 145 3.40 15.30 21.69
C ASN A 145 3.27 15.59 23.19
N LYS A 146 4.00 16.60 23.68
CA LYS A 146 3.97 17.05 25.09
C LYS A 146 2.57 17.30 25.65
N LYS A 147 1.62 17.67 24.77
CA LYS A 147 0.23 17.99 25.15
C LYS A 147 -0.71 16.78 25.16
N ALA A 148 -0.29 15.66 24.57
CA ALA A 148 -1.13 14.49 24.30
C ALA A 148 -0.41 13.18 24.65
N THR A 149 0.59 13.23 25.53
CA THR A 149 1.31 12.02 25.97
C THR A 149 0.39 11.17 26.84
N PRO A 150 0.25 9.85 26.55
CA PRO A 150 -0.51 8.93 27.39
C PRO A 150 0.30 8.44 28.60
N LEU A 151 1.57 8.84 28.73
CA LEU A 151 2.48 8.35 29.77
C LEU A 151 2.25 9.07 31.10
N SER A 152 2.11 8.30 32.17
CA SER A 152 1.78 8.81 33.52
C SER A 152 2.92 9.59 34.18
N ASP A 153 4.16 9.36 33.75
CA ASP A 153 5.37 10.03 34.25
C ASP A 153 5.61 11.40 33.59
N GLY A 154 4.80 11.78 32.60
CA GLY A 154 4.97 13.01 31.83
C GLY A 154 6.14 12.96 30.84
N SER A 155 6.75 11.80 30.63
CA SER A 155 7.73 11.63 29.55
C SER A 155 7.03 11.66 28.19
N THR A 156 7.79 11.92 27.12
CA THR A 156 7.27 11.89 25.74
C THR A 156 7.79 10.71 24.94
N LEU A 157 8.91 10.12 25.36
CA LEU A 157 9.56 9.03 24.64
C LEU A 157 9.17 7.70 25.27
N TYR A 158 8.62 6.81 24.44
CA TYR A 158 8.28 5.46 24.83
C TYR A 158 8.90 4.44 23.86
N LYS A 159 9.41 3.34 24.41
CA LYS A 159 9.94 2.22 23.62
C LYS A 159 9.24 0.95 24.06
N GLY A 160 8.67 0.23 23.10
CA GLY A 160 7.96 -1.00 23.40
C GLY A 160 7.66 -1.84 22.16
N CYS A 161 7.24 -3.07 22.41
CA CYS A 161 6.77 -3.98 21.38
C CYS A 161 5.27 -3.77 21.17
N ILE A 162 4.82 -3.53 19.94
CA ILE A 162 3.40 -3.32 19.64
C ILE A 162 2.47 -4.52 19.96
N LEU A 163 3.04 -5.71 20.18
CA LEU A 163 2.29 -6.94 20.46
C LEU A 163 2.28 -7.29 21.95
N CYS A 164 3.43 -7.20 22.61
CA CYS A 164 3.58 -7.64 24.01
C CYS A 164 3.47 -6.49 25.03
N ASP A 165 3.70 -5.25 24.61
CA ASP A 165 3.62 -4.10 25.51
C ASP A 165 2.17 -3.70 25.73
N GLU A 166 1.71 -3.72 26.99
CA GLU A 166 0.30 -3.47 27.34
C GLU A 166 -0.19 -2.08 26.87
N LEU A 167 0.66 -1.06 27.01
CA LEU A 167 0.30 0.31 26.65
C LEU A 167 0.18 0.46 25.13
N LEU A 168 1.20 0.06 24.37
CA LEU A 168 1.15 0.15 22.92
C LEU A 168 0.08 -0.75 22.32
N HIS A 169 -0.10 -1.95 22.85
CA HIS A 169 -1.10 -2.89 22.34
C HIS A 169 -2.53 -2.35 22.51
N SER A 170 -2.80 -1.63 23.62
CA SER A 170 -4.11 -1.00 23.85
C SER A 170 -4.41 0.17 22.91
N LEU A 171 -3.39 0.77 22.30
CA LEU A 171 -3.47 1.99 21.49
C LEU A 171 -3.41 1.71 19.97
N VAL A 172 -3.25 0.44 19.56
CA VAL A 172 -3.24 0.06 18.15
C VAL A 172 -4.60 -0.43 17.68
N GLU A 173 -4.95 -0.09 16.44
CA GLU A 173 -6.22 -0.51 15.83
C GLU A 173 -5.98 -1.12 14.44
N MET A 174 -6.35 -2.39 14.28
CA MET A 174 -6.22 -3.09 13.00
C MET A 174 -7.37 -2.73 12.04
N LYS A 175 -7.01 -2.38 10.81
CA LYS A 175 -7.90 -1.99 9.71
C LYS A 175 -7.50 -2.67 8.42
N HIS A 176 -8.38 -2.57 7.43
CA HIS A 176 -8.12 -3.04 6.08
C HIS A 176 -8.09 -1.86 5.11
N GLY A 177 -6.97 -1.68 4.42
CA GLY A 177 -6.88 -0.76 3.30
C GLY A 177 -7.76 -1.22 2.13
N LYS A 178 -8.14 -0.28 1.26
CA LYS A 178 -8.82 -0.65 0.01
C LYS A 178 -7.85 -1.40 -0.89
N SER A 179 -8.22 -2.61 -1.31
CA SER A 179 -7.38 -3.47 -2.15
C SER A 179 -6.90 -2.75 -3.41
N TYR A 180 -5.62 -2.92 -3.74
CA TYR A 180 -4.98 -2.55 -5.02
C TYR A 180 -5.82 -2.95 -6.26
N PHE A 181 -6.65 -3.99 -6.15
CA PHE A 181 -7.18 -4.73 -7.29
C PHE A 181 -8.66 -4.48 -7.63
N LYS A 182 -9.48 -3.89 -6.73
CA LYS A 182 -10.93 -3.75 -7.01
C LYS A 182 -11.32 -2.60 -7.95
N ARG A 183 -10.43 -1.63 -8.26
CA ARG A 183 -10.82 -0.49 -9.11
C ARG A 183 -10.36 -0.55 -10.57
N MET A 184 -9.36 -1.38 -10.93
CA MET A 184 -8.92 -1.49 -12.32
C MET A 184 -9.74 -2.52 -13.14
N GLY A 185 -10.51 -3.39 -12.46
CA GLY A 185 -11.43 -4.37 -13.08
C GLY A 185 -12.87 -3.87 -13.25
N GLY A 186 -13.17 -2.65 -12.81
CA GLY A 186 -14.54 -2.08 -12.79
C GLY A 186 -14.87 -1.20 -14.00
N ARG A 187 -14.33 -1.51 -15.18
CA ARG A 187 -14.84 -0.96 -16.44
C ARG A 187 -14.95 -2.09 -17.45
N ALA A 188 -15.85 -3.02 -17.15
CA ALA A 188 -16.59 -3.71 -18.19
C ALA A 188 -17.36 -2.64 -18.98
N ARG A 189 -16.64 -1.92 -19.86
CA ARG A 189 -17.24 -1.46 -21.10
C ARG A 189 -17.75 -2.73 -21.75
N GLY A 190 -19.06 -2.93 -21.67
CA GLY A 190 -19.77 -3.92 -22.47
C GLY A 190 -19.43 -3.68 -23.94
N ARG A 191 -18.32 -4.26 -24.40
CA ARG A 191 -18.11 -4.57 -25.80
C ARG A 191 -18.88 -5.85 -26.03
N GLY A 192 -20.19 -5.70 -26.19
CA GLY A 192 -21.02 -6.69 -26.85
C GLY A 192 -20.47 -6.89 -28.25
N ARG A 193 -19.51 -7.79 -28.41
CA ARG A 193 -19.20 -8.45 -29.68
C ARG A 193 -20.20 -9.59 -29.85
N GLY A 194 -21.45 -9.23 -30.10
CA GLY A 194 -22.40 -10.12 -30.74
C GLY A 194 -22.01 -10.27 -32.20
N ARG A 195 -21.52 -11.45 -32.57
CA ARG A 195 -21.31 -11.87 -33.95
C ARG A 195 -22.69 -11.98 -34.63
N GLY A 196 -23.03 -11.03 -35.48
CA GLY A 196 -24.12 -11.15 -36.45
C GLY A 196 -23.55 -11.08 -37.86
N ARG A 197 -23.23 -12.24 -38.45
CA ARG A 197 -23.14 -12.38 -39.91
C ARG A 197 -24.57 -12.51 -40.42
N GLY A 198 -25.01 -11.60 -41.29
CA GLY A 198 -26.24 -11.83 -42.05
C GLY A 198 -26.91 -10.57 -42.57
N GLY A 199 -26.62 -10.24 -43.84
CA GLY A 199 -27.64 -9.81 -44.79
C GLY A 199 -28.07 -8.34 -44.82
N GLY A 200 -27.96 -7.73 -46.02
CA GLY A 200 -28.98 -6.81 -46.49
C GLY A 200 -28.58 -5.33 -46.62
N ARG A 201 -28.12 -4.97 -47.83
CA ARG A 201 -28.57 -3.81 -48.64
C ARG A 201 -29.17 -2.60 -47.88
N GLY A 202 -28.61 -1.41 -48.09
CA GLY A 202 -29.42 -0.19 -48.00
C GLY A 202 -28.66 1.12 -47.86
N ARG A 203 -28.77 1.95 -48.89
CA ARG A 203 -28.39 3.38 -48.94
C ARG A 203 -29.16 4.20 -47.88
N GLY A 204 -28.59 5.30 -47.39
CA GLY A 204 -29.43 6.37 -46.81
C GLY A 204 -28.73 7.36 -45.91
N ARG A 205 -28.77 8.64 -46.32
CA ARG A 205 -28.40 9.84 -45.57
C ARG A 205 -29.37 10.09 -44.41
N GLY A 206 -28.95 10.76 -43.33
CA GLY A 206 -29.90 11.38 -42.40
C GLY A 206 -29.29 11.97 -41.13
N ARG A 207 -29.38 13.30 -40.99
CA ARG A 207 -29.14 14.08 -39.76
C ARG A 207 -30.22 13.79 -38.72
N GLY A 208 -29.87 13.86 -37.44
CA GLY A 208 -30.83 13.97 -36.34
C GLY A 208 -30.14 14.20 -35.00
N ARG A 209 -30.16 15.46 -34.52
CA ARG A 209 -29.95 15.78 -33.10
C ARG A 209 -31.13 15.19 -32.31
N GLN A 210 -30.87 14.56 -31.18
CA GLN A 210 -31.91 14.31 -30.19
C GLN A 210 -31.35 14.61 -28.81
N GLU A 211 -32.02 15.55 -28.16
CA GLU A 211 -31.75 16.14 -26.86
C GLU A 211 -32.00 15.13 -25.72
N ASP A 212 -31.31 15.38 -24.61
CA ASP A 212 -31.30 14.61 -23.37
C ASP A 212 -32.58 14.90 -22.56
N PRO A 213 -33.45 13.93 -22.24
CA PRO A 213 -34.64 14.21 -21.43
C PRO A 213 -34.28 14.40 -19.96
N LYS A 214 -34.31 15.66 -19.54
CA LYS A 214 -34.26 16.12 -18.15
C LYS A 214 -35.52 15.61 -17.42
N MET A 215 -35.39 14.61 -16.56
CA MET A 215 -36.47 14.15 -15.69
C MET A 215 -36.51 15.02 -14.43
N SER A 216 -37.50 15.90 -14.29
CA SER A 216 -37.85 16.55 -13.03
C SER A 216 -39.17 16.00 -12.48
N PHE A 217 -39.14 15.79 -11.16
CA PHE A 217 -40.18 15.26 -10.28
C PHE A 217 -41.25 16.33 -10.02
N ARG A 218 -42.49 16.14 -10.51
CA ARG A 218 -43.78 16.57 -9.90
C ARG A 218 -44.96 16.53 -10.90
N ASP A 219 -46.06 15.95 -10.39
CA ASP A 219 -47.47 16.18 -10.71
C ASP A 219 -48.01 15.77 -12.10
N PHE A 220 -48.63 14.58 -12.18
CA PHE A 220 -50.09 14.37 -12.27
C PHE A 220 -50.42 12.87 -12.30
#